data_AF-A0ABD4KUL0-F1
#
_entry.id   AF-A0ABD4KUL0-F1
#
_cell.length_a   1.000
_cell.length_b   1.000
_cell.length_c   1.000
_cell.angle_alpha   90.00
_cell.angle_beta   90.00
_cell.angle_gamma   90.00
#
_symmetry.space_group_name_H-M   'P 1'
#
loop_
_entity.id
_entity.type
_entity.pdbx_description
1 polymer ?
#
loop_
_entity_poly.entity_id
_entity_poly.type
_entity_poly.pdbx_seq_one_letter_code
_entity_poly.pdbx_strand_id
1 'polypeptide(L)'
;LRLTENRNTRIAHIQLPDTDDEAHKFVREAVQAFPEIYFSRLVLLGEGDSEEIVLPRILTAKGVPVDESAVSIAPLGGRHVNHFWRLLS
;
A
#
# COMPACT_ATOMS: atom_id res chain seq x y z
N LEU A 1 -8.16 -5.20 15.72
CA LEU A 1 -6.82 -5.55 16.23
C LEU A 1 -6.22 -6.62 15.32
N ARG A 2 -5.02 -6.41 14.76
CA ARG A 2 -4.34 -7.38 13.86
C ARG A 2 -3.80 -8.55 14.68
N LEU A 3 -4.71 -9.42 15.10
CA LEU A 3 -4.41 -10.61 15.89
C LEU A 3 -4.38 -11.83 14.98
N THR A 4 -3.40 -12.70 15.16
CA THR A 4 -3.41 -14.05 14.61
C THR A 4 -4.52 -14.89 15.27
N GLU A 5 -4.81 -16.08 14.74
CA GLU A 5 -5.78 -17.02 15.34
C GLU A 5 -5.46 -17.31 16.82
N ASN A 6 -4.17 -17.29 17.18
CA ASN A 6 -3.68 -17.48 18.55
C ASN A 6 -3.71 -16.20 19.41
N ARG A 7 -4.34 -15.12 18.92
CA ARG A 7 -4.41 -13.79 19.57
C ARG A 7 -3.05 -13.13 19.81
N ASN A 8 -2.09 -13.35 18.90
CA ASN A 8 -0.81 -12.65 18.92
C ASN A 8 -0.78 -11.51 17.89
N THR A 9 -0.04 -10.45 18.18
CA THR A 9 0.22 -9.39 17.19
C THR A 9 1.22 -9.89 16.16
N ARG A 10 0.90 -9.78 14.86
CA ARG A 10 1.84 -10.04 13.77
C ARG A 10 2.48 -8.72 13.32
N ILE A 11 3.80 -8.62 13.45
CA ILE A 11 4.59 -7.51 12.91
C ILE A 11 5.20 -7.99 11.60
N ALA A 12 5.00 -7.23 10.52
CA ALA A 12 5.67 -7.45 9.25
C ALA A 12 6.66 -6.30 9.04
N HIS A 13 7.93 -6.62 8.89
CA HIS A 13 8.96 -5.64 8.58
C HIS A 13 8.93 -5.35 7.09
N ILE A 14 8.80 -4.08 6.73
CA ILE A 14 8.97 -3.62 5.35
C ILE A 14 10.46 -3.69 5.03
N GLN A 15 10.84 -4.55 4.08
CA GLN A 15 12.21 -4.64 3.60
C GLN A 15 12.49 -3.50 2.64
N LEU A 16 13.26 -2.52 3.07
CA LEU A 16 13.69 -1.41 2.22
C LEU A 16 14.83 -1.87 1.30
N PRO A 17 14.87 -1.38 0.04
CA PRO A 17 16.04 -1.56 -0.82
C PRO A 17 17.30 -0.94 -0.19
N ASP A 18 18.48 -1.39 -0.61
CA ASP A 18 19.76 -0.81 -0.18
C ASP A 18 19.81 0.70 -0.49
N THR A 19 20.43 1.48 0.40
CA THR A 19 20.38 2.96 0.38
C THR A 19 20.96 3.62 -0.86
N ASP A 20 21.76 2.90 -1.65
CA ASP A 20 22.39 3.39 -2.89
C ASP A 20 21.50 3.20 -4.13
N ASP A 21 20.31 2.63 -3.98
CA ASP A 21 19.35 2.38 -5.05
C ASP A 21 18.34 3.53 -5.17
N GLU A 22 18.06 4.01 -6.38
CA GLU A 22 16.95 4.94 -6.67
C GLU A 22 15.61 4.36 -6.17
N ALA A 23 15.49 3.03 -6.13
CA ALA A 23 14.37 2.34 -5.51
C ALA A 23 14.21 2.71 -4.03
N HIS A 24 15.29 2.85 -3.26
CA HIS A 24 15.22 3.21 -1.84
C HIS A 24 14.57 4.58 -1.65
N LYS A 25 15.02 5.58 -2.42
CA LYS A 25 14.47 6.93 -2.38
C LYS A 25 12.98 6.92 -2.70
N PHE A 26 12.59 6.22 -3.76
CA PHE A 26 11.22 6.13 -4.19
C PHE A 26 10.32 5.45 -3.15
N VAL A 27 10.76 4.31 -2.63
CA VAL A 27 10.05 3.57 -1.57
C VAL A 27 9.86 4.45 -0.33
N ARG A 28 10.91 5.13 0.11
CA ARG A 28 10.85 6.01 1.28
C ARG A 28 9.88 7.18 1.07
N GLU A 29 9.93 7.83 -0.10
CA GLU A 29 9.05 8.97 -0.41
C GLU A 29 7.58 8.54 -0.46
N ALA A 30 7.27 7.40 -1.08
CA ALA A 30 5.90 6.91 -1.14
C ALA A 30 5.38 6.43 0.23
N VAL A 31 6.22 5.85 1.07
CA VAL A 31 5.86 5.54 2.47
C VAL A 31 5.60 6.81 3.29
N GLN A 32 6.34 7.89 3.04
CA GLN A 32 6.11 9.19 3.70
C GLN A 32 4.85 9.88 3.18
N ALA A 33 4.55 9.75 1.88
CA ALA A 33 3.38 10.33 1.27
C ALA A 33 2.07 9.60 1.65
N PHE A 34 2.15 8.27 1.81
CA PHE A 34 0.98 7.41 2.09
C PHE A 34 1.21 6.55 3.35
N PRO A 35 1.27 7.16 4.56
CA PRO A 35 1.50 6.45 5.82
C PRO A 35 0.42 5.41 6.15
N GLU A 36 -0.77 5.53 5.56
CA GLU A 36 -1.87 4.57 5.67
C GLU A 36 -1.49 3.14 5.26
N ILE A 37 -0.51 2.97 4.36
CA ILE A 37 0.04 1.68 3.92
C ILE A 37 0.45 0.79 5.11
N TYR A 38 0.93 1.38 6.22
CA TYR A 38 1.29 0.63 7.42
C TYR A 38 0.08 -0.01 8.11
N PHE A 39 -1.09 0.59 7.97
CA PHE A 39 -2.34 0.25 8.66
C PHE A 39 -3.36 -0.47 7.76
N SER A 40 -3.12 -0.51 6.44
CA SER A 40 -3.95 -1.26 5.49
C SER A 40 -3.77 -2.77 5.59
N ARG A 41 -4.87 -3.51 5.46
CA ARG A 41 -4.87 -4.96 5.25
C ARG A 41 -4.53 -5.32 3.80
N LEU A 42 -4.84 -4.42 2.88
CA LEU A 42 -4.56 -4.54 1.45
C LEU A 42 -4.18 -3.17 0.91
N VAL A 43 -3.15 -3.12 0.06
CA VAL A 43 -2.74 -1.89 -0.64
C VAL A 43 -2.90 -2.12 -2.14
N LEU A 44 -3.62 -1.22 -2.80
CA LEU A 44 -3.75 -1.16 -4.25
C LEU A 44 -2.81 -0.08 -4.76
N LEU A 45 -1.81 -0.49 -5.52
CA LEU A 45 -0.81 0.41 -6.10
C LEU A 45 -1.33 0.92 -7.45
N GLY A 46 -1.62 2.21 -7.54
CA GLY A 46 -2.06 2.88 -8.76
C GLY A 46 -0.89 3.50 -9.51
N GLU A 47 -1.02 3.64 -10.84
CA GLU A 47 -0.03 4.35 -11.64
C GLU A 47 -0.16 5.88 -11.46
N GLY A 48 -1.38 6.39 -11.32
CA GLY A 48 -1.62 7.81 -11.11
C GLY A 48 -2.95 8.14 -10.44
N ASP A 49 -3.34 9.40 -10.58
CA ASP A 49 -4.47 9.99 -9.85
C ASP A 49 -5.83 9.44 -10.30
N SER A 50 -5.88 8.85 -11.50
CA SER A 50 -7.13 8.28 -12.04
C SER A 50 -7.59 7.10 -11.19
N GLU A 51 -6.68 6.23 -10.78
CA GLU A 51 -6.97 5.06 -9.95
C GLU A 51 -7.47 5.45 -8.56
N GLU A 52 -6.94 6.54 -8.00
CA GLU A 52 -7.38 7.07 -6.70
C GLU A 52 -8.86 7.49 -6.73
N ILE A 53 -9.37 7.97 -7.88
CA ILE A 53 -10.76 8.40 -8.03
C ILE A 53 -11.66 7.22 -8.43
N VAL A 54 -11.20 6.37 -9.34
CA VAL A 54 -12.04 5.35 -9.98
C VAL A 54 -12.17 4.09 -9.12
N LEU A 55 -11.08 3.61 -8.51
CA LEU A 55 -11.09 2.37 -7.73
C LEU A 55 -12.03 2.41 -6.52
N PRO A 56 -12.09 3.50 -5.70
CA PRO A 56 -13.02 3.55 -4.58
C PRO A 56 -14.47 3.45 -5.01
N ARG A 57 -14.82 4.08 -6.15
CA ARG A 57 -16.18 4.06 -6.71
C ARG A 57 -16.56 2.66 -7.18
N ILE A 58 -15.66 1.96 -7.86
CA ILE A 58 -15.87 0.57 -8.29
C ILE A 58 -16.02 -0.35 -7.08
N LEU A 59 -15.12 -0.25 -6.10
CA LEU A 59 -15.13 -1.08 -4.89
C LEU A 59 -16.41 -0.88 -4.08
N THR A 60 -16.84 0.37 -3.92
CA THR A 60 -18.12 0.72 -3.29
C THR A 60 -19.30 0.12 -4.07
N ALA A 61 -19.32 0.25 -5.39
CA ALA A 61 -20.36 -0.33 -6.23
C ALA A 61 -20.40 -1.86 -6.18
N LYS A 62 -19.29 -2.51 -5.83
CA LYS A 62 -19.18 -3.96 -5.62
C LYS A 62 -19.48 -4.40 -4.19
N GLY A 63 -19.87 -3.48 -3.29
CA GLY A 63 -20.18 -3.77 -1.90
C GLY A 63 -18.94 -3.97 -1.01
N VAL A 64 -17.77 -3.48 -1.43
CA VAL A 64 -16.52 -3.53 -0.68
C VAL A 64 -16.04 -2.10 -0.42
N PRO A 65 -16.61 -1.36 0.54
CA PRO A 65 -16.15 -0.02 0.85
C PRO A 65 -14.69 -0.05 1.35
N VAL A 66 -13.87 0.87 0.82
CA VAL A 66 -12.41 0.92 0.98
C VAL A 66 -12.00 1.10 2.45
N ASP A 67 -12.66 2.02 3.16
CA ASP A 67 -12.37 2.34 4.56
C ASP A 67 -12.70 1.20 5.53
N GLU A 68 -13.87 0.57 5.37
CA GLU A 68 -14.30 -0.53 6.25
C GLU A 68 -13.47 -1.79 6.04
N SER A 69 -12.90 -1.95 4.84
CA SER A 69 -12.08 -3.10 4.46
C SER A 69 -10.60 -2.93 4.80
N ALA A 70 -10.20 -1.76 5.34
CA ALA A 70 -8.80 -1.37 5.52
C ALA A 70 -7.99 -1.53 4.23
N VAL A 71 -8.56 -1.13 3.10
CA VAL A 71 -7.89 -1.08 1.80
C VAL A 71 -7.33 0.33 1.63
N SER A 72 -6.07 0.47 1.21
CA SER A 72 -5.53 1.78 0.83
C SER A 72 -5.17 1.78 -0.64
N ILE A 73 -5.41 2.89 -1.31
CA ILE A 73 -5.04 3.09 -2.72
C ILE A 73 -3.91 4.13 -2.73
N ALA A 74 -2.73 3.72 -3.18
CA ALA A 74 -1.54 4.56 -3.21
C ALA A 74 -1.12 4.80 -4.67
N PRO A 75 -1.33 6.00 -5.24
CA PRO A 75 -0.82 6.35 -6.56
C PRO A 75 0.69 6.56 -6.49
N LEU A 76 1.43 5.78 -7.28
CA LEU A 76 2.90 5.71 -7.24
C LEU A 76 3.58 6.24 -8.51
N GLY A 77 2.91 7.04 -9.33
CA GLY A 77 3.55 7.82 -10.39
C GLY A 77 4.40 7.02 -11.39
N GLY A 78 3.89 5.86 -11.82
CA GLY A 78 4.29 5.01 -12.97
C GLY A 78 5.73 4.53 -13.16
N ARG A 79 6.75 5.27 -12.74
CA ARG A 79 8.15 4.96 -13.05
C ARG A 79 8.73 3.84 -12.18
N HIS A 80 8.23 3.65 -10.97
CA HIS A 80 8.88 2.77 -9.98
C HIS A 80 7.92 1.82 -9.23
N VAL A 81 6.71 1.60 -9.76
CA VAL A 81 5.75 0.63 -9.21
C VAL A 81 6.39 -0.76 -9.05
N ASN A 82 7.28 -1.13 -9.97
CA ASN A 82 8.06 -2.39 -9.96
C ASN A 82 9.05 -2.54 -8.80
N HIS A 83 9.30 -1.51 -7.98
CA HIS A 83 10.11 -1.66 -6.77
C HIS A 83 9.24 -1.86 -5.53
N PHE A 84 7.95 -1.51 -5.60
CA PHE A 84 7.04 -1.55 -4.47
C PHE A 84 6.48 -2.94 -4.15
N TRP A 85 6.26 -3.81 -5.14
CA TRP A 85 5.78 -5.18 -4.88
C TRP A 85 6.74 -5.99 -4.00
N ARG A 86 8.04 -5.63 -3.99
CA ARG A 86 9.05 -6.22 -3.09
C ARG A 86 8.90 -5.77 -1.63
N LEU A 87 8.19 -4.69 -1.34
CA LEU A 87 7.90 -4.26 0.04
C LEU A 87 6.81 -5.07 0.72
N LEU A 88 5.91 -5.65 -0.08
CA LEU A 88 4.69 -6.31 0.40
C LEU A 88 4.75 -7.83 0.28
N SER A 89 5.86 -8.39 -0.22
CA SER A 89 6.14 -9.83 -0.33
C SER A 89 6.61 -10.45 0.98
#